data_AF-A0A920W8D6-F1
#
_entry.id   AF-A0A920W8D6-F1
#
_cell.length_a   1.000
_cell.length_b   1.000
_cell.length_c   1.000
_cell.angle_alpha   90.00
_cell.angle_beta   90.00
_cell.angle_gamma   90.00
#
_symmetry.space_group_name_H-M   'P 1'
#
loop_
_entity.id
_entity.type
_entity.pdbx_description
1 polymer ?
#
loop_
_entity_poly.entity_id
_entity_poly.type
_entity_poly.pdbx_seq_one_letter_code
_entity_poly.pdbx_strand_id
1 'polypeptide(L)'
;MSDESPGETMTLPIEGAAALRQILGILSDHEIEDSDGRLDALDRRLSLAWNGEEWETMSATERGIPMSRLDAELLVRGLRFTEMMSTHLPFFDQVCAVSDWIVGELDVTFPGVSET
;
A
#
# COMPACT_ATOMS: atom_id res chain seq x y z
N MET A 1 12.47 -15.04 16.83
CA MET A 1 11.60 -13.93 17.25
C MET A 1 12.31 -12.67 16.80
N SER A 2 12.01 -12.20 15.60
CA SER A 2 12.66 -11.00 15.06
C SER A 2 11.92 -9.80 15.64
N ASP A 3 12.64 -9.02 16.43
CA ASP A 3 12.26 -7.67 16.86
C ASP A 3 12.13 -6.82 15.58
N GLU A 4 10.91 -6.72 15.05
CA GLU A 4 10.62 -5.75 14.01
C GLU A 4 10.62 -4.39 14.71
N SER A 5 11.70 -3.61 14.47
CA SER A 5 11.81 -2.21 14.86
C SER A 5 10.46 -1.51 14.69
N PRO A 6 10.04 -0.61 15.60
CA PRO A 6 8.84 0.19 15.37
C PRO A 6 8.97 0.84 13.99
N GLY A 7 8.10 0.43 13.07
CA GLY A 7 8.18 0.86 11.67
C GLY A 7 8.14 2.38 11.56
N GLU A 8 8.66 2.90 10.44
CA GLU A 8 8.49 4.33 10.15
C GLU A 8 7.00 4.66 10.01
N THR A 9 6.61 5.86 10.41
CA THR A 9 5.21 6.29 10.29
C THR A 9 5.05 7.04 8.99
N MET A 10 4.32 6.44 8.04
CA MET A 10 3.93 7.12 6.82
C MET A 10 2.64 7.89 7.08
N THR A 11 2.63 9.19 6.82
CA THR A 11 1.40 10.00 6.87
C THR A 11 0.66 9.84 5.55
N LEU A 12 -0.58 9.38 5.63
CA LEU A 12 -1.41 9.13 4.45
C LEU A 12 -2.72 9.93 4.52
N PRO A 13 -3.16 10.55 3.41
CA PRO A 13 -4.56 10.92 3.24
C PRO A 13 -5.42 9.66 3.08
N ILE A 14 -6.73 9.80 3.30
CA ILE A 14 -7.65 8.65 3.25
C ILE A 14 -7.71 8.01 1.87
N GLU A 15 -7.56 8.81 0.81
CA GLU A 15 -7.51 8.35 -0.58
C GLU A 15 -6.24 7.53 -0.85
N GLY A 16 -5.10 7.94 -0.29
CA GLY A 16 -3.87 7.18 -0.36
C GLY A 16 -4.01 5.84 0.34
N ALA A 17 -4.59 5.83 1.55
CA ALA A 17 -4.85 4.59 2.27
C ALA A 17 -5.86 3.69 1.55
N ALA A 18 -6.88 4.24 0.90
CA ALA A 18 -7.83 3.48 0.08
C ALA A 18 -7.14 2.82 -1.12
N ALA A 19 -6.25 3.54 -1.82
CA ALA A 19 -5.48 2.99 -2.93
C ALA A 19 -4.57 1.83 -2.47
N LEU A 20 -3.89 1.98 -1.33
CA LEU A 20 -3.08 0.90 -0.75
C LEU A 20 -3.93 -0.33 -0.39
N ARG A 21 -5.11 -0.14 0.19
CA ARG A 21 -6.02 -1.26 0.51
C ARG A 21 -6.53 -1.96 -0.75
N GLN A 22 -6.75 -1.25 -1.85
CA GLN A 22 -7.09 -1.87 -3.13
C GLN A 22 -5.94 -2.76 -3.66
N ILE A 23 -4.69 -2.29 -3.57
CA ILE A 23 -3.51 -3.07 -3.97
C ILE A 23 -3.39 -4.34 -3.12
N LEU A 24 -3.61 -4.23 -1.81
CA LEU A 24 -3.61 -5.38 -0.91
C LEU A 24 -4.72 -6.38 -1.25
N GLY A 25 -5.93 -5.89 -1.55
CA GLY A 25 -7.02 -6.75 -2.05
C GLY A 25 -6.64 -7.50 -3.32
N ILE A 26 -6.04 -6.81 -4.30
CA ILE A 26 -5.56 -7.43 -5.55
C ILE A 26 -4.52 -8.51 -5.26
N LEU A 27 -3.53 -8.22 -4.42
CA LEU A 27 -2.48 -9.19 -4.06
C LEU A 27 -3.06 -10.43 -3.37
N SER A 28 -4.03 -10.23 -2.46
CA SER A 28 -4.72 -11.30 -1.74
C SER A 28 -5.54 -12.18 -2.70
N ASP A 29 -6.29 -11.56 -3.62
CA ASP A 29 -7.10 -12.27 -4.62
C ASP A 29 -6.28 -13.14 -5.59
N HIS A 30 -5.01 -12.80 -5.78
CA HIS A 30 -4.09 -13.55 -6.66
C HIS A 30 -3.23 -14.58 -5.91
N GLU A 31 -3.56 -14.87 -4.64
CA GLU A 31 -2.86 -15.85 -3.80
C GLU A 31 -1.33 -15.62 -3.76
N ILE A 32 -0.90 -14.36 -3.80
CA ILE A 32 0.51 -14.00 -3.66
C ILE A 32 0.98 -14.48 -2.29
N GLU A 33 2.10 -15.23 -2.27
CA GLU A 33 2.61 -15.89 -1.07
C GLU A 33 2.86 -14.88 0.07
N ASP A 34 1.93 -14.84 1.03
CA ASP A 34 2.05 -14.09 2.28
C ASP A 34 2.48 -15.02 3.41
N SER A 35 3.70 -15.55 3.30
CA SER A 35 4.23 -16.58 4.20
C SER A 35 4.22 -16.19 5.69
N ASP A 36 4.14 -14.89 5.99
CA ASP A 36 4.19 -14.34 7.34
C ASP A 36 2.92 -13.59 7.79
N GLY A 37 1.85 -13.55 6.97
CA GLY A 37 0.61 -12.82 7.29
C GLY A 37 0.76 -11.29 7.28
N ARG A 38 1.76 -10.77 6.57
CA ARG A 38 2.13 -9.35 6.52
C ARG A 38 1.09 -8.53 5.78
N LEU A 39 0.48 -9.11 4.75
CA LEU A 39 -0.53 -8.47 3.92
C LEU A 39 -1.78 -8.14 4.76
N ASP A 40 -2.28 -9.14 5.49
CA ASP A 40 -3.39 -8.99 6.44
C ASP A 40 -3.06 -8.03 7.59
N ALA A 41 -1.82 -8.07 8.08
CA ALA A 41 -1.37 -7.17 9.14
C ALA A 41 -1.32 -5.71 8.68
N LEU A 42 -0.92 -5.45 7.43
CA LEU A 42 -0.91 -4.11 6.85
C LEU A 42 -2.34 -3.61 6.55
N ASP A 43 -3.20 -4.43 5.94
CA ASP A 43 -4.60 -4.04 5.69
C ASP A 43 -5.33 -3.72 7.00
N ARG A 44 -5.07 -4.48 8.07
CA ARG A 44 -5.65 -4.20 9.39
C ARG A 44 -5.18 -2.85 9.94
N ARG A 45 -3.89 -2.53 9.83
CA ARG A 45 -3.34 -1.23 10.27
C ARG A 45 -3.98 -0.06 9.51
N LEU A 46 -4.13 -0.20 8.19
CA LEU A 46 -4.80 0.80 7.35
C LEU A 46 -6.28 0.94 7.74
N SER A 47 -6.99 -0.18 7.89
CA SER A 47 -8.42 -0.21 8.21
C SER A 47 -8.75 0.41 9.57
N LEU A 48 -7.85 0.30 10.55
CA LEU A 48 -8.04 0.86 11.90
C LEU A 48 -7.77 2.36 11.99
N ALA A 49 -7.09 2.94 11.00
CA ALA A 49 -6.73 4.34 11.04
C ALA A 49 -7.92 5.26 10.79
N TRP A 50 -8.95 4.81 10.07
CA TRP A 50 -10.19 5.56 9.84
C TRP A 50 -11.43 4.76 10.22
N ASN A 51 -12.45 5.46 10.70
CA ASN A 51 -13.73 4.87 11.05
C ASN A 51 -14.63 4.66 9.81
N GLY A 52 -15.74 3.96 9.97
CA GLY A 52 -16.64 3.61 8.85
C GLY A 52 -17.20 4.82 8.09
N GLU A 53 -17.64 5.88 8.79
CA GLU A 53 -18.18 7.09 8.15
C GLU A 53 -17.11 7.81 7.33
N GLU A 54 -15.88 7.86 7.84
CA GLU A 54 -14.76 8.44 7.11
C GLU A 54 -14.45 7.66 5.83
N TRP A 55 -14.43 6.33 5.91
CA TRP A 55 -14.26 5.47 4.73
C TRP A 55 -15.40 5.61 3.73
N GLU A 56 -16.64 5.73 4.19
CA GLU A 56 -17.81 5.87 3.31
C GLU A 56 -17.82 7.23 2.59
N THR A 57 -17.42 8.29 3.27
CA THR A 57 -17.43 9.66 2.74
C THR A 57 -16.15 10.05 2.01
N MET A 58 -15.08 9.27 2.16
CA MET A 58 -13.72 9.61 1.71
C MET A 58 -13.29 11.00 2.19
N SER A 59 -13.66 11.35 3.43
CA SER A 59 -13.41 12.68 4.00
C SER A 59 -12.85 12.54 5.41
N ALA A 60 -11.55 12.72 5.56
CA ALA A 60 -10.88 12.72 6.85
C ALA A 60 -9.55 13.49 6.80
N THR A 61 -9.01 13.80 7.97
CA THR A 61 -7.63 14.28 8.07
C THR A 61 -6.64 13.16 7.77
N GLU A 62 -5.46 13.53 7.30
CA GLU A 62 -4.32 12.63 7.16
C GLU A 62 -3.97 11.96 8.50
N ARG A 63 -3.51 10.70 8.45
CA ARG A 63 -3.12 9.92 9.64
C ARG A 63 -1.85 9.14 9.40
N GLY A 64 -1.09 8.99 10.47
CA GLY A 64 0.13 8.19 10.48
C GLY A 64 -0.18 6.69 10.56
N ILE A 65 0.37 5.92 9.64
CA ILE A 65 0.31 4.47 9.62
C ILE A 65 1.70 3.92 9.91
N PRO A 66 1.89 3.11 10.97
CA PRO A 66 3.15 2.41 11.17
C PRO A 66 3.39 1.41 10.03
N MET A 67 4.48 1.59 9.30
CA MET A 67 4.91 0.70 8.22
C MET A 67 6.38 0.34 8.38
N SER A 68 6.71 -0.92 8.17
CA SER A 68 8.09 -1.37 8.02
C SER A 68 8.55 -1.19 6.57
N ARG A 69 9.86 -1.26 6.34
CA ARG A 69 10.40 -1.34 4.99
C ARG A 69 9.85 -2.54 4.21
N LEU A 70 9.65 -3.68 4.87
CA LEU A 70 9.08 -4.87 4.24
C LEU A 70 7.63 -4.66 3.80
N ASP A 71 6.87 -3.85 4.54
CA ASP A 71 5.52 -3.44 4.12
C ASP A 71 5.58 -2.58 2.86
N ALA A 72 6.52 -1.64 2.79
CA ALA A 72 6.72 -0.81 1.61
C ALA A 72 7.18 -1.63 0.40
N GLU A 73 8.11 -2.58 0.56
CA GLU A 73 8.53 -3.51 -0.50
C GLU A 73 7.36 -4.36 -1.01
N LEU A 74 6.49 -4.83 -0.11
CA LEU A 74 5.27 -5.56 -0.48
C LEU A 74 4.35 -4.70 -1.34
N LEU A 75 4.13 -3.44 -0.97
CA LEU A 75 3.32 -2.50 -1.73
C LEU A 75 3.92 -2.22 -3.11
N VAL A 76 5.24 -2.00 -3.21
CA VAL A 76 5.93 -1.83 -4.50
C VAL A 76 5.73 -3.05 -5.39
N ARG A 77 5.89 -4.27 -4.86
CA ARG A 77 5.64 -5.51 -5.61
C ARG A 77 4.19 -5.60 -6.09
N GLY A 78 3.22 -5.22 -5.24
CA GLY A 78 1.80 -5.18 -5.60
C GLY A 78 1.47 -4.18 -6.69
N LEU A 79 2.10 -3.01 -6.67
CA LEU A 79 1.98 -2.00 -7.73
C LEU A 79 2.50 -2.53 -9.07
N ARG A 80 3.72 -3.10 -9.09
CA ARG A 80 4.30 -3.70 -10.30
C ARG A 80 3.49 -4.88 -10.83
N PHE A 81 2.93 -5.70 -9.94
CA PHE A 81 2.01 -6.76 -10.32
C PHE A 81 0.74 -6.19 -10.96
N THR A 82 0.14 -5.17 -10.34
CA THR A 82 -1.06 -4.50 -10.85
C THR A 82 -0.82 -3.88 -12.23
N GLU A 83 0.33 -3.22 -12.44
CA GLU A 83 0.75 -2.72 -13.76
C GLU A 83 0.83 -3.86 -14.77
N MET A 84 1.55 -4.94 -14.46
CA MET A 84 1.71 -6.10 -15.34
C MET A 84 0.35 -6.68 -15.78
N MET A 85 -0.58 -6.86 -14.83
CA MET A 85 -1.92 -7.37 -15.11
C MET A 85 -2.80 -6.38 -15.89
N SER A 86 -2.49 -5.08 -15.82
CA SER A 86 -3.28 -4.02 -16.46
C SER A 86 -2.81 -3.64 -17.87
N THR A 87 -1.71 -4.20 -18.37
CA THR A 87 -1.10 -3.86 -19.68
C THR A 87 -2.05 -3.92 -20.88
N HIS A 88 -3.12 -4.71 -20.78
CA HIS A 88 -4.11 -4.90 -21.84
C HIS A 88 -5.35 -4.01 -21.70
N LEU A 89 -5.44 -3.22 -20.63
CA LEU A 89 -6.62 -2.43 -20.28
C LEU A 89 -6.49 -1.00 -20.83
N PRO A 90 -7.62 -0.36 -21.22
CA PRO A 90 -7.60 0.98 -21.82
C PRO A 90 -7.15 2.09 -20.84
N PHE A 91 -6.99 1.76 -19.56
CA PHE A 91 -6.56 2.68 -18.50
C PHE A 91 -5.17 2.34 -17.95
N PHE A 92 -4.37 1.54 -18.67
CA PHE A 92 -3.01 1.16 -18.26
C PHE A 92 -2.13 2.37 -17.90
N ASP A 93 -2.15 3.42 -18.72
CA ASP A 93 -1.35 4.63 -18.46
C ASP A 93 -1.73 5.31 -17.13
N GLN A 94 -3.01 5.25 -16.73
CA GLN A 94 -3.45 5.76 -15.43
C GLN A 94 -2.96 4.88 -14.28
N VAL A 95 -2.92 3.55 -14.47
CA VAL A 95 -2.39 2.62 -13.47
C VAL A 95 -0.90 2.88 -13.24
N CYS A 96 -0.10 3.04 -14.30
CA CYS A 96 1.32 3.41 -14.17
C CYS A 96 1.50 4.76 -13.48
N ALA A 97 0.73 5.78 -13.86
CA ALA A 97 0.86 7.11 -13.26
C ALA A 97 0.55 7.11 -11.75
N VAL A 98 -0.48 6.39 -11.31
CA VAL A 98 -0.82 6.24 -9.89
C VAL A 98 0.24 5.41 -9.16
N SER A 99 0.72 4.34 -9.79
CA SER A 99 1.76 3.48 -9.22
C SER A 99 3.06 4.24 -9.00
N ASP A 100 3.52 5.01 -9.99
CA ASP A 100 4.72 5.84 -9.87
C ASP A 100 4.57 6.92 -8.78
N TRP A 101 3.38 7.51 -8.63
CA TRP A 101 3.12 8.45 -7.54
C TRP A 101 3.22 7.77 -6.17
N ILE A 102 2.57 6.61 -5.96
CA ILE A 102 2.61 5.88 -4.69
C ILE A 102 4.05 5.43 -4.38
N VAL A 103 4.78 4.91 -5.37
CA VAL A 103 6.20 4.54 -5.21
C VAL A 103 7.04 5.74 -4.79
N GLY A 104 6.78 6.92 -5.37
CA GLY A 104 7.45 8.17 -4.97
C GLY A 104 7.21 8.52 -3.50
N GLU A 105 5.97 8.44 -3.01
CA GLU A 105 5.64 8.66 -1.60
C GLU A 105 6.30 7.62 -0.67
N LEU A 106 6.37 6.37 -1.13
CA LEU A 106 7.05 5.30 -0.41
C LEU A 106 8.57 5.54 -0.34
N ASP A 107 9.21 6.01 -1.41
CA ASP A 107 10.65 6.31 -1.42
C ASP A 107 11.01 7.53 -0.56
N VAL A 108 10.11 8.48 -0.38
CA VAL A 108 10.30 9.60 0.56
C VAL A 108 10.41 9.09 2.01
N THR A 109 9.58 8.11 2.37
CA THR A 109 9.57 7.52 3.72
C THR A 109 10.60 6.41 3.87
N PHE A 110 10.79 5.60 2.84
CA PHE A 110 11.68 4.44 2.82
C PHE A 110 12.67 4.54 1.64
N PRO A 111 13.73 5.37 1.74
CA PRO A 111 14.64 5.60 0.62
C PRO A 111 15.16 4.31 -0.01
N GLY A 112 15.06 4.21 -1.34
CA GLY A 112 15.54 3.07 -2.14
C GLY A 112 14.64 1.84 -2.13
N VAL A 113 13.38 1.96 -1.68
CA VAL A 113 12.43 0.84 -1.72
C VAL A 113 11.93 0.52 -3.13
N SER A 114 12.04 1.47 -4.06
CA SER A 114 11.75 1.22 -5.48
C SER A 114 12.79 0.38 -6.21
N GLU A 115 13.99 0.19 -5.63
CA GLU A 115 15.12 -0.53 -6.24
C GLU A 115 15.13 -2.04 -5.92
N THR A 116 14.24 -2.51 -5.05
CA THR A 116 14.15 -3.91 -4.58
C THR A 116 13.39 -4.86 -5.50
#